data_AF-A0A350NYQ4-F1
#
_entry.id   AF-A0A350NYQ4-F1
#
_cell.length_a   1.000
_cell.length_b   1.000
_cell.length_c   1.000
_cell.angle_alpha   90.00
_cell.angle_beta   90.00
_cell.angle_gamma   90.00
#
_symmetry.space_group_name_H-M   'P 1'
#
loop_
_entity.id
_entity.type
_entity.pdbx_description
1 polymer ?
#
loop_
_entity_poly.entity_id
_entity_poly.type
_entity_poly.pdbx_seq_one_letter_code
_entity_poly.pdbx_strand_id
1 'polypeptide(L)' 'QALKAQTIGGAALDVLTVEPPPENHPLMQASLPNLLITPHNAWIANASRQRLLNKVVEHLAAFIA' A
#
# COMPACT_ATOMS: atom_id res chain seq x y z
N GLN A 1 6.91 8.13 15.73
CA GLN A 1 7.86 9.00 16.47
C GLN A 1 8.41 10.11 15.58
N ALA A 2 9.02 9.81 14.43
CA ALA A 2 9.60 10.82 13.52
C ALA A 2 8.63 11.96 13.11
N LEU A 3 7.36 11.64 12.81
CA LEU A 3 6.33 12.66 12.49
C LEU A 3 6.04 13.60 13.67
N LYS A 4 5.99 13.05 14.90
CA LYS A 4 5.74 13.82 16.13
C LYS A 4 6.94 14.71 16.47
N ALA A 5 8.15 14.17 16.31
CA ALA A 5 9.39 14.90 16.53
C ALA A 5 9.78 15.85 15.38
N GLN A 6 8.92 15.97 14.35
CA GLN A 6 9.16 16.75 13.13
C GLN A 6 10.48 16.43 12.41
N THR A 7 11.06 15.25 12.65
CA THR A 7 12.22 14.76 11.91
C THR A 7 11.89 14.55 10.43
N ILE A 8 10.63 14.20 10.15
CA ILE A 8 10.06 14.21 8.80
C ILE A 8 8.85 15.13 8.77
N GLY A 9 8.70 15.88 7.67
CA GLY A 9 7.61 16.84 7.50
C GLY A 9 6.24 16.19 7.32
N GLY A 10 6.20 14.97 6.79
CA GLY A 10 4.97 14.19 6.62
C GLY A 10 5.23 12.79 6.08
N ALA A 11 4.20 11.95 6.07
CA ALA A 11 4.21 10.63 5.47
C ALA A 11 2.86 10.31 4.81
N ALA A 12 2.91 9.68 3.64
CA ALA A 12 1.75 9.17 2.93
C ALA A 12 1.99 7.69 2.61
N LEU A 13 1.05 6.81 2.99
CA LEU A 13 1.19 5.36 2.86
C LEU A 13 -0.08 4.75 2.28
N ASP A 14 0.06 3.75 1.41
CA ASP A 14 -1.03 2.87 1.00
C ASP A 14 -0.90 1.45 1.60
N VAL A 15 0.27 1.10 2.15
CA VAL A 15 0.54 -0.21 2.75
C VAL A 15 0.72 -0.12 4.26
N LEU A 16 0.32 -1.18 4.96
CA LEU A 16 0.50 -1.34 6.41
C LEU A 16 1.09 -2.72 6.73
N THR A 17 1.56 -2.90 7.97
CA THR A 17 2.21 -4.16 8.37
C THR A 17 1.27 -5.37 8.37
N VAL A 18 -0.03 -5.14 8.58
CA VAL A 18 -1.09 -6.14 8.52
C VAL A 18 -2.26 -5.54 7.76
N GLU A 19 -2.83 -6.31 6.85
CA GLU A 19 -3.93 -5.88 5.97
C GLU A 19 -5.08 -6.90 5.97
N PRO A 20 -6.34 -6.48 6.21
CA PRO A 20 -6.74 -5.12 6.59
C PRO A 20 -6.21 -4.74 8.00
N PRO A 21 -5.92 -3.45 8.27
CA PRO A 21 -5.40 -3.05 9.56
C PRO A 21 -6.45 -3.32 10.65
N PRO A 22 -6.05 -3.87 11.81
CA PRO A 22 -6.97 -4.00 12.94
C PRO A 22 -7.36 -2.61 13.46
N GLU A 23 -8.50 -2.51 14.14
CA GLU A 23 -9.00 -1.24 14.71
C GLU A 23 -7.99 -0.57 15.65
N ASN A 24 -7.14 -1.36 16.31
CA ASN A 24 -6.11 -0.88 17.22
C ASN A 24 -4.76 -0.60 16.54
N HIS A 25 -4.69 -0.57 15.20
CA HIS A 25 -3.44 -0.31 14.50
C HIS A 25 -2.88 1.08 14.86
N PRO A 26 -1.62 1.20 15.31
CA PRO A 26 -1.08 2.47 15.84
C PRO A 26 -1.15 3.64 14.87
N LEU A 27 -0.96 3.39 13.57
CA LEU A 27 -1.05 4.44 12.55
C LEU A 27 -2.51 4.83 12.21
N MET A 28 -3.49 3.95 12.46
CA MET A 28 -4.90 4.27 12.29
C MET A 28 -5.43 5.10 13.47
N GLN A 29 -4.89 4.88 14.66
CA GLN A 29 -5.19 5.67 15.86
C GLN A 29 -4.37 6.97 15.94
N ALA A 30 -3.34 7.11 15.12
CA ALA A 30 -2.48 8.29 15.13
C ALA A 30 -3.23 9.49 14.55
N SER A 31 -3.77 10.35 15.42
CA SER A 31 -4.25 11.68 15.02
C SER A 31 -3.03 12.60 14.78
N LEU A 32 -2.51 12.58 13.56
CA LEU A 32 -1.36 13.38 13.11
C LEU A 32 -1.73 14.13 11.83
N PRO A 33 -1.63 15.48 11.80
CA PRO A 33 -2.08 16.27 10.65
C PRO A 33 -1.21 16.09 9.40
N ASN A 34 -0.01 15.52 9.55
CA ASN A 34 0.95 15.26 8.48
C ASN A 34 1.10 13.77 8.16
N LEU A 35 0.08 12.96 8.47
CA LEU A 35 -0.01 11.54 8.13
C LEU A 35 -1.23 11.30 7.25
N LEU A 36 -1.00 10.78 6.04
CA LEU A 36 -2.06 10.35 5.13
C LEU A 36 -1.95 8.84 4.92
N ILE A 37 -3.08 8.14 5.03
CA ILE A 37 -3.15 6.70 4.81
C ILE A 37 -4.30 6.41 3.86
N THR A 38 -4.03 5.67 2.80
CA THR A 38 -5.04 5.09 1.91
C THR A 38 -5.07 3.57 2.09
N PRO A 39 -6.14 2.88 1.64
CA PRO A 39 -6.07 1.43 1.46
C PRO A 39 -4.94 1.04 0.49
N HIS A 40 -4.54 -0.24 0.50
CA HIS A 40 -3.50 -0.78 -0.39
C HIS A 40 -4.00 -0.91 -1.83
N ASN A 41 -4.05 0.23 -2.50
CA ASN A 41 -4.70 0.39 -3.78
C ASN A 41 -3.90 1.26 -4.77
N ALA A 42 -2.62 1.58 -4.52
CA ALA A 42 -1.81 2.33 -5.49
C ALA A 42 -1.72 1.62 -6.85
N TRP A 43 -1.87 0.29 -6.89
CA TRP A 43 -1.83 -0.52 -8.11
C TRP A 43 -3.18 -0.61 -8.87
N ILE A 44 -4.26 0.03 -8.38
CA ILE A 44 -5.62 -0.16 -8.90
C ILE A 44 -5.82 0.36 -10.34
N ALA A 45 -4.92 1.23 -10.81
CA ALA A 45 -4.97 1.78 -12.16
C ALA A 45 -5.13 0.67 -13.22
N ASN A 46 -6.05 0.86 -14.16
CA ASN A 46 -6.38 -0.17 -15.16
C ASN A 46 -5.14 -0.66 -15.93
N ALA A 47 -4.24 0.26 -16.32
CA ALA A 47 -3.00 -0.07 -17.01
C ALA A 47 -2.04 -0.92 -16.15
N SER A 48 -1.98 -0.67 -14.84
CA SER A 48 -1.15 -1.47 -13.91
C SER A 48 -1.69 -2.89 -13.79
N ARG A 49 -3.02 -3.03 -13.60
CA ARG A 49 -3.68 -4.34 -13.55
C ARG A 49 -3.54 -5.12 -14.86
N GLN A 50 -3.68 -4.46 -16.01
CA GLN A 50 -3.49 -5.11 -17.31
C GLN A 50 -2.07 -5.65 -17.48
N ARG A 51 -1.04 -4.86 -17.12
CA ARG A 51 0.36 -5.32 -17.17
C ARG A 51 0.60 -6.53 -16.27
N LEU A 52 0.07 -6.50 -15.04
CA LEU A 52 0.16 -7.63 -14.10
C LEU A 52 -0.45 -8.89 -14.70
N LEU A 53 -1.70 -8.82 -15.17
CA LEU A 53 -2.41 -9.98 -15.72
C LEU A 53 -1.71 -10.56 -16.95
N ASN A 54 -1.23 -9.70 -17.86
CA ASN A 54 -0.48 -10.15 -19.03
C ASN A 54 0.75 -10.99 -18.60
N LYS A 55 1.49 -10.53 -17.58
CA LYS A 55 2.68 -11.26 -17.08
C LYS A 55 2.32 -12.56 -16.37
N VAL A 56 1.25 -12.58 -15.57
CA VAL A 56 0.78 -13.82 -14.93
C VAL A 56 0.41 -14.88 -15.98
N VAL A 57 -0.31 -14.48 -17.03
CA VAL A 57 -0.70 -15.40 -18.12
C VAL A 57 0.52 -15.90 -18.89
N GLU A 58 1.47 -15.02 -19.23
CA GLU A 58 2.73 -15.38 -19.88
C GLU A 58 3.51 -16.42 -19.07
N HIS A 59 3.66 -16.19 -17.75
CA HIS A 59 4.35 -17.12 -16.86
C HIS A 59 3.64 -18.47 -16.74
N LEU A 60 2.30 -18.47 -16.64
CA LEU A 60 1.53 -19.70 -16.56
C LEU A 60 1.63 -20.52 -17.85
N ALA A 61 1.54 -19.86 -19.02
CA ALA A 61 1.69 -20.52 -20.31
C ALA A 61 3.08 -21.18 -20.45
N ALA A 62 4.13 -20.49 -20.01
CA ALA A 62 5.49 -21.04 -20.01
C ALA A 62 5.70 -22.21 -19.04
N PHE A 63 4.95 -22.25 -17.92
CA PHE A 63 5.05 -23.35 -16.95
C PHE A 63 4.37 -24.64 -17.42
N ILE A 64 3.33 -24.53 -18.26
CA ILE A 64 2.53 -25.67 -18.74
C ILE A 64 3.10 -26.29 -20.03
N ALA A 65 3.87 -25.53 -20.81
CA ALA A 65 4.50 -25.98 -22.07
C ALA A 65 5.66 -26.94 -21.82
#